data_AF-A0AAP4X8K9-F1
#
_entry.id   AF-A0AAP4X8K9-F1
#
_cell.length_a   1.000
_cell.length_b   1.000
_cell.length_c   1.000
_cell.angle_alpha   90.00
_cell.angle_beta   90.00
_cell.angle_gamma   90.00
#
_symmetry.space_group_name_H-M   'P 1'
#
loop_
_entity.id
_entity.type
_entity.pdbx_description
1 polymer ?
#
loop_
_entity_poly.entity_id
_entity_poly.type
_entity_poly.pdbx_seq_one_letter_code
_entity_poly.pdbx_strand_id
1 'polypeptide(L)'
;MFKLQNQFKIISIYLFIFLGLLFTMNNNQVMAINNLNDENYINNEINKLYLERKELATKISYFLIHHLDDDVKLQKKLNDLDQIIKNLYQRIYDIKILKSINEQIWHDSYERNQIAIQILSISYQNPAIQELMTKYQKLVIKIKNLNQKYINLQYKLNEFN
;
A
#
# COMPACT_ATOMS: atom_id res chain seq x y z
N MET A 1 47.28 -27.06 7.88
CA MET A 1 45.82 -27.26 8.06
C MET A 1 45.14 -26.14 8.87
N PHE A 2 45.71 -25.70 10.01
CA PHE A 2 45.16 -24.63 10.85
C PHE A 2 44.95 -23.25 10.17
N LYS A 3 45.84 -22.83 9.26
CA LYS A 3 45.70 -21.55 8.53
C LYS A 3 44.47 -21.52 7.61
N LEU A 4 44.16 -22.64 6.94
CA LEU A 4 43.02 -22.77 6.03
C LEU A 4 41.69 -22.74 6.80
N GLN A 5 41.60 -23.38 7.97
CA GLN A 5 40.40 -23.36 8.81
C GLN A 5 40.06 -21.94 9.32
N ASN A 6 41.06 -21.15 9.69
CA ASN A 6 40.85 -19.75 10.09
C ASN A 6 40.43 -18.86 8.92
N GLN A 7 40.96 -19.09 7.72
CA GLN A 7 40.55 -18.39 6.50
C GLN A 7 39.11 -18.71 6.11
N PHE A 8 38.70 -19.99 6.17
CA PHE A 8 37.30 -20.38 5.94
C PHE A 8 36.35 -19.80 6.99
N LYS A 9 36.75 -19.71 8.27
CA LYS A 9 35.96 -19.02 9.29
C LYS A 9 35.75 -17.55 8.95
N ILE A 10 36.81 -16.84 8.58
CA ILE A 10 36.73 -15.42 8.20
C ILE A 10 35.83 -15.25 6.97
N ILE A 11 36.04 -16.05 5.92
CA ILE A 11 35.21 -16.03 4.72
C ILE A 11 33.74 -16.31 5.07
N SER A 12 33.46 -17.29 5.94
CA SER A 12 32.09 -17.62 6.34
C SER A 12 31.38 -16.47 7.06
N ILE A 13 32.10 -15.73 7.91
CA ILE A 13 31.54 -14.57 8.63
C ILE A 13 31.19 -13.47 7.63
N TYR A 14 32.09 -13.14 6.70
CA TYR A 14 31.80 -12.17 5.64
C TYR A 14 30.67 -12.64 4.73
N LEU A 15 30.61 -13.92 4.38
CA LEU A 15 29.54 -14.49 3.59
C LEU A 15 28.19 -14.36 4.30
N PHE A 16 28.16 -14.61 5.62
CA PHE A 16 26.95 -14.51 6.43
C PHE A 16 26.46 -13.06 6.59
N ILE A 17 27.38 -12.12 6.76
CA ILE A 17 27.08 -10.68 6.76
C ILE A 17 26.55 -10.26 5.38
N PHE A 18 27.18 -10.73 4.31
CA PHE A 18 26.77 -10.41 2.94
C PHE A 18 25.40 -11.01 2.59
N LEU A 19 25.13 -12.26 2.99
CA LEU A 19 23.82 -12.91 2.86
C LEU A 19 22.76 -12.19 3.70
N GLY A 20 23.07 -11.82 4.95
CA GLY A 20 22.16 -11.03 5.79
C GLY A 20 21.82 -9.67 5.18
N LEU A 21 22.79 -9.00 4.56
CA LEU A 21 22.58 -7.77 3.79
C LEU A 21 21.75 -8.01 2.53
N LEU A 22 22.02 -9.09 1.80
CA LEU A 22 21.28 -9.45 0.59
C LEU A 22 19.80 -9.74 0.91
N PHE A 23 19.51 -10.44 2.00
CA PHE A 23 18.14 -10.71 2.46
C PHE A 23 17.43 -9.45 2.99
N THR A 24 18.13 -8.50 3.58
CA THR A 24 17.54 -7.21 4.03
C THR A 24 17.34 -6.21 2.90
N MET A 25 18.17 -6.26 1.84
CA MET A 25 18.02 -5.43 0.64
C MET A 25 16.95 -5.97 -0.32
N ASN A 26 16.83 -7.28 -0.50
CA ASN A 26 15.83 -7.88 -1.39
C ASN A 26 14.41 -7.97 -0.81
N ASN A 27 14.23 -7.83 0.52
CA ASN A 27 12.89 -7.93 1.12
C ASN A 27 12.01 -6.69 0.89
N ASN A 28 12.54 -5.61 0.30
CA ASN A 28 11.71 -4.52 -0.18
C ASN A 28 11.29 -4.82 -1.62
N GLN A 29 10.68 -5.99 -1.84
CA GLN A 29 9.82 -6.13 -3.01
C GLN A 29 8.87 -4.94 -2.94
N VAL A 30 9.04 -4.00 -3.87
CA VAL A 30 7.97 -3.06 -4.21
C VAL A 30 6.75 -3.95 -4.35
N MET A 31 5.79 -3.81 -3.44
CA MET A 31 4.61 -4.65 -3.51
C MET A 31 3.94 -4.26 -4.80
N ALA A 32 4.06 -5.14 -5.80
CA ALA A 32 3.49 -4.90 -7.10
C ALA A 32 2.00 -4.70 -6.87
N ILE A 33 1.54 -3.48 -7.12
CA ILE A 33 0.12 -3.16 -7.01
C ILE A 33 -0.53 -3.96 -8.13
N ASN A 34 -1.22 -5.04 -7.76
CA ASN A 34 -1.95 -5.85 -8.73
C ASN A 34 -2.91 -4.93 -9.51
N ASN A 35 -3.02 -5.16 -10.82
CA ASN A 35 -3.90 -4.43 -11.75
C ASN A 35 -5.40 -4.46 -11.37
N LEU A 36 -5.78 -5.19 -10.32
CA LEU A 36 -7.15 -5.31 -9.81
C LEU A 36 -7.71 -4.02 -9.17
N ASN A 37 -6.88 -2.97 -9.06
CA ASN A 37 -7.23 -1.68 -8.48
C ASN A 37 -7.01 -0.53 -9.49
N ASP A 38 -7.43 -0.73 -10.73
CA ASP A 38 -7.33 0.30 -11.76
C ASP A 38 -8.35 1.42 -11.49
N GLU A 39 -7.84 2.57 -11.06
CA GLU A 39 -8.61 3.79 -10.82
C GLU A 39 -9.41 4.20 -12.05
N ASN A 40 -8.91 3.93 -13.26
CA ASN A 40 -9.62 4.24 -14.51
C ASN A 40 -10.87 3.38 -14.69
N TYR A 41 -10.78 2.08 -14.36
CA TYR A 41 -11.93 1.18 -14.42
C TYR A 41 -13.03 1.66 -13.47
N ILE A 42 -12.66 1.94 -12.21
CA ILE A 42 -13.63 2.38 -11.19
C ILE A 42 -14.26 3.73 -11.58
N ASN A 43 -13.46 4.67 -12.10
CA ASN A 43 -13.99 5.96 -12.58
C ASN A 43 -14.99 5.78 -13.73
N ASN A 44 -14.71 4.86 -14.66
CA ASN A 44 -15.63 4.57 -15.75
C ASN A 44 -16.93 3.94 -15.24
N GLU A 45 -16.86 3.08 -14.24
CA GLU A 45 -18.04 2.48 -13.60
C GLU A 45 -18.89 3.53 -12.87
N ILE A 46 -18.25 4.42 -12.10
CA ILE A 46 -18.94 5.56 -11.45
C ILE A 46 -19.65 6.43 -12.48
N ASN A 47 -19.02 6.74 -13.61
CA ASN A 47 -19.63 7.55 -14.67
C ASN A 47 -20.89 6.89 -15.25
N LYS A 48 -20.86 5.57 -15.46
CA LYS A 48 -22.04 4.80 -15.92
C LYS A 48 -23.17 4.86 -14.89
N LEU A 49 -22.86 4.60 -13.62
CA LEU A 49 -23.85 4.63 -12.53
C LEU A 49 -24.43 6.03 -12.33
N TYR A 50 -23.65 7.10 -12.56
CA TYR A 50 -24.14 8.47 -12.49
C TYR A 50 -25.17 8.78 -13.58
N LEU A 51 -24.99 8.24 -14.79
CA LEU A 51 -25.97 8.36 -15.87
C LEU A 51 -27.26 7.61 -15.52
N GLU A 52 -27.15 6.37 -15.04
CA GLU A 52 -28.30 5.57 -14.60
C GLU A 52 -29.06 6.26 -13.47
N ARG A 53 -28.35 6.79 -12.48
CA ARG A 53 -28.91 7.58 -11.38
C ARG A 53 -29.68 8.80 -11.90
N LYS A 54 -29.14 9.51 -12.89
CA LYS A 54 -29.79 10.69 -13.49
C LYS A 54 -31.09 10.30 -14.19
N GLU A 55 -31.07 9.25 -15.00
CA GLU A 55 -32.26 8.73 -15.68
C GLU A 55 -33.34 8.29 -14.68
N LEU A 56 -32.93 7.58 -13.62
CA LEU A 56 -33.84 7.13 -12.57
C LEU A 56 -34.45 8.30 -11.80
N ALA A 57 -33.66 9.33 -11.47
CA ALA A 57 -34.15 10.54 -10.82
C ALA A 57 -35.17 11.30 -11.70
N THR A 58 -34.93 11.38 -13.01
CA THR A 58 -35.91 11.94 -13.96
C THR A 58 -37.20 11.12 -13.98
N LYS A 59 -37.10 9.80 -13.98
CA LYS A 59 -38.26 8.90 -13.94
C LYS A 59 -39.07 9.06 -12.66
N ILE A 60 -38.41 9.13 -11.50
CA ILE A 60 -39.05 9.40 -10.20
C ILE A 60 -39.79 10.73 -10.25
N SER A 61 -39.13 11.79 -10.73
CA SER A 61 -39.74 13.11 -10.84
C SER A 61 -40.99 13.11 -11.74
N TYR A 62 -40.98 12.35 -12.83
CA TYR A 62 -42.15 12.18 -13.69
C TYR A 62 -43.31 11.51 -12.95
N PHE A 63 -43.04 10.41 -12.23
CA PHE A 63 -44.06 9.69 -11.46
C PHE A 63 -44.68 10.57 -10.37
N LEU A 64 -43.85 11.37 -9.69
CA LEU A 64 -44.30 12.33 -8.67
C LEU A 64 -45.22 13.41 -9.25
N ILE A 65 -44.84 14.02 -10.38
CA ILE A 65 -45.64 15.07 -11.04
C ILE A 65 -46.98 14.54 -11.54
N HIS A 66 -47.02 13.28 -11.98
CA HIS A 66 -48.21 12.66 -12.57
C HIS A 66 -49.01 11.79 -11.57
N HIS A 67 -48.69 11.82 -10.27
CA HIS A 67 -49.36 11.05 -9.22
C HIS A 67 -49.49 9.54 -9.53
N LEU A 68 -48.42 8.93 -10.03
CA LEU A 68 -48.37 7.50 -10.39
C LEU A 68 -47.91 6.63 -9.19
N ASP A 69 -48.63 5.55 -8.91
CA ASP A 69 -48.61 4.78 -7.66
C ASP A 69 -47.41 3.80 -7.42
N ASP A 70 -46.22 4.03 -8.00
CA ASP A 70 -45.09 3.05 -7.86
C ASP A 70 -43.68 3.67 -7.65
N ASP A 71 -43.60 4.82 -6.96
CA ASP A 71 -42.33 5.54 -6.69
C ASP A 71 -41.41 4.81 -5.69
N VAL A 72 -41.95 4.12 -4.68
CA VAL A 72 -41.17 3.51 -3.58
C VAL A 72 -40.06 2.56 -4.07
N LYS A 73 -40.34 1.75 -5.11
CA LYS A 73 -39.34 0.86 -5.71
C LYS A 73 -38.24 1.63 -6.44
N LEU A 74 -38.60 2.73 -7.11
CA LEU A 74 -37.64 3.57 -7.82
C LEU A 74 -36.75 4.33 -6.84
N GLN A 75 -37.32 4.88 -5.76
CA GLN A 75 -36.55 5.51 -4.69
C GLN A 75 -35.58 4.52 -4.03
N LYS A 76 -36.01 3.27 -3.78
CA LYS A 76 -35.12 2.24 -3.25
C LYS A 76 -33.94 1.98 -4.18
N LYS A 77 -34.19 1.82 -5.49
CA LYS A 77 -33.12 1.65 -6.49
C LYS A 77 -32.17 2.86 -6.53
N LEU A 78 -32.70 4.07 -6.39
CA LEU A 78 -31.88 5.29 -6.38
C LEU A 78 -30.95 5.31 -5.15
N ASN A 79 -31.50 4.97 -3.98
CA ASN A 79 -30.72 4.85 -2.75
C ASN A 79 -29.63 3.76 -2.87
N ASP A 80 -29.96 2.61 -3.47
CA ASP A 80 -29.00 1.53 -3.69
C ASP A 80 -27.85 1.99 -4.62
N LEU A 81 -28.17 2.68 -5.72
CA LEU A 81 -27.18 3.29 -6.62
C LEU A 81 -26.29 4.31 -5.89
N ASP A 82 -26.87 5.17 -5.06
CA ASP A 82 -26.12 6.16 -4.28
C ASP A 82 -25.14 5.50 -3.32
N GLN A 83 -25.52 4.37 -2.69
CA GLN A 83 -24.60 3.60 -1.84
C GLN A 83 -23.49 2.94 -2.64
N ILE A 84 -23.79 2.36 -3.82
CA ILE A 84 -22.78 1.76 -4.69
C ILE A 84 -21.76 2.82 -5.11
N ILE A 85 -22.21 3.98 -5.61
CA ILE A 85 -21.34 5.09 -6.02
C ILE A 85 -20.46 5.55 -4.85
N LYS A 86 -21.03 5.71 -3.65
CA LYS A 86 -20.30 6.08 -2.44
C LYS A 86 -19.20 5.07 -2.11
N ASN A 87 -19.50 3.77 -2.19
CA ASN A 87 -18.54 2.71 -1.93
C ASN A 87 -17.40 2.71 -2.97
N LEU A 88 -17.70 2.95 -4.25
CA LEU A 88 -16.67 3.06 -5.30
C LEU A 88 -15.74 4.26 -5.08
N TYR A 89 -16.26 5.42 -4.66
CA TYR A 89 -15.41 6.56 -4.29
C TYR A 89 -14.52 6.27 -3.08
N GLN A 90 -15.06 5.60 -2.06
CA GLN A 90 -14.25 5.16 -0.92
C GLN A 90 -13.15 4.21 -1.35
N ARG A 91 -13.44 3.30 -2.29
CA ARG A 91 -12.46 2.38 -2.87
C ARG A 91 -11.33 3.11 -3.60
N ILE A 92 -11.64 4.14 -4.39
CA ILE A 92 -10.61 4.99 -5.04
C ILE A 92 -9.72 5.67 -3.99
N TYR A 93 -10.33 6.22 -2.94
CA TYR A 93 -9.58 6.86 -1.86
C TYR A 93 -8.62 5.89 -1.16
N ASP A 94 -9.10 4.69 -0.85
CA ASP A 94 -8.30 3.62 -0.24
C ASP A 94 -7.15 3.19 -1.17
N ILE A 95 -7.36 3.12 -2.49
CA ILE A 95 -6.29 2.86 -3.48
C ILE A 95 -5.22 3.96 -3.45
N LYS A 96 -5.61 5.23 -3.34
CA LYS A 96 -4.66 6.35 -3.25
C LYS A 96 -3.82 6.27 -1.97
N ILE A 97 -4.44 5.94 -0.84
CA ILE A 97 -3.71 5.69 0.40
C ILE A 97 -2.72 4.53 0.23
N LEU A 98 -3.15 3.43 -0.39
CA LEU A 98 -2.31 2.25 -0.61
C LEU A 98 -1.06 2.62 -1.43
N LYS A 99 -1.23 3.39 -2.52
CA LYS A 99 -0.13 3.92 -3.34
C LYS A 99 0.84 4.77 -2.50
N SER A 100 0.31 5.71 -1.71
CA SER A 100 1.13 6.58 -0.86
C SER A 100 1.91 5.81 0.21
N ILE A 101 1.30 4.80 0.85
CA ILE A 101 1.99 3.93 1.81
C ILE A 101 3.14 3.19 1.13
N ASN A 102 2.92 2.65 -0.07
CA ASN A 102 3.95 1.94 -0.83
C ASN A 102 5.15 2.84 -1.18
N GLU A 103 4.88 4.08 -1.61
CA GLU A 103 5.92 5.09 -1.88
C GLU A 103 6.73 5.43 -0.62
N GLN A 104 6.06 5.58 0.53
CA GLN A 104 6.72 5.83 1.82
C GLN A 104 7.61 4.64 2.23
N ILE A 105 7.12 3.42 2.08
CA ILE A 105 7.90 2.20 2.35
C ILE A 105 9.16 2.19 1.48
N TRP A 106 9.04 2.53 0.20
CA TRP A 106 10.18 2.59 -0.71
C TRP A 106 11.21 3.65 -0.28
N HIS A 107 10.76 4.87 0.03
CA HIS A 107 11.63 5.95 0.46
C HIS A 107 12.37 5.63 1.76
N ASP A 108 11.64 5.21 2.80
CA ASP A 108 12.20 4.86 4.10
C ASP A 108 13.17 3.68 3.98
N SER A 109 12.86 2.73 3.11
CA SER A 109 13.70 1.57 2.80
C SER A 109 15.02 1.96 2.14
N TYR A 110 14.97 2.88 1.19
CA TYR A 110 16.16 3.42 0.55
C TYR A 110 17.05 4.13 1.58
N GLU A 111 16.48 5.02 2.40
CA GLU A 111 17.21 5.74 3.44
C GLU A 111 17.85 4.76 4.45
N ARG A 112 17.09 3.76 4.91
CA ARG A 112 17.58 2.70 5.80
C ARG A 112 18.80 1.99 5.21
N ASN A 113 18.77 1.67 3.92
CA ASN A 113 19.86 1.00 3.22
C ASN A 113 21.11 1.90 3.12
N GLN A 114 20.94 3.19 2.87
CA GLN A 114 22.06 4.14 2.86
C GLN A 114 22.72 4.22 4.24
N ILE A 115 21.93 4.27 5.31
CA ILE A 115 22.46 4.27 6.68
C ILE A 115 23.19 2.96 6.99
N ALA A 116 22.67 1.81 6.54
CA ALA A 116 23.34 0.53 6.72
C ALA A 116 24.72 0.50 6.06
N ILE A 117 24.84 1.03 4.83
CA ILE A 117 26.12 1.16 4.13
C ILE A 117 27.09 2.07 4.91
N GLN A 118 26.60 3.22 5.42
CA GLN A 118 27.41 4.13 6.22
C GLN A 118 27.94 3.45 7.48
N ILE A 119 27.09 2.73 8.23
CA ILE A 119 27.50 1.98 9.42
C ILE A 119 28.62 0.99 9.10
N LEU A 120 28.52 0.28 7.97
CA LEU A 120 29.53 -0.70 7.55
C LEU A 120 30.86 -0.05 7.11
N SER A 121 30.83 1.19 6.64
CA SER A 121 32.02 1.91 6.16
C SER A 121 32.81 2.65 7.24
N ILE A 122 32.22 2.87 8.42
CA ILE A 122 32.82 3.70 9.47
C ILE A 122 33.50 2.81 10.51
N SER A 123 34.65 3.25 11.04
CA SER A 123 35.33 2.58 12.16
C SER A 123 34.43 2.50 13.40
N TYR A 124 34.35 1.32 14.03
CA TYR A 124 33.55 1.04 15.23
C TYR A 124 33.79 2.00 16.41
N GLN A 125 34.92 2.71 16.44
CA GLN A 125 35.24 3.68 17.48
C GLN A 125 34.64 5.07 17.22
N ASN A 126 33.98 5.28 16.08
CA ASN A 126 33.35 6.56 15.76
C ASN A 126 32.05 6.74 16.57
N PRO A 127 31.93 7.81 17.38
CA PRO A 127 30.74 8.06 18.19
C PRO A 127 29.45 8.23 17.36
N ALA A 128 29.56 8.65 16.08
CA ALA A 128 28.41 8.78 15.18
C ALA A 128 27.71 7.44 14.87
N ILE A 129 28.36 6.30 15.11
CA ILE A 129 27.77 4.98 14.86
C ILE A 129 26.52 4.74 15.70
N GLN A 130 26.50 5.19 16.96
CA GLN A 130 25.34 4.99 17.84
C GLN A 130 24.12 5.75 17.33
N GLU A 131 24.32 6.98 16.82
CA GLU A 131 23.26 7.77 16.22
C GLU A 131 22.71 7.12 14.95
N LEU A 132 23.60 6.66 14.06
CA LEU A 132 23.23 5.95 12.82
C LEU A 132 22.46 4.66 13.12
N MET A 133 22.91 3.87 14.12
CA MET A 133 22.20 2.65 14.56
C MET A 133 20.81 2.96 15.09
N THR A 134 20.67 4.05 15.86
CA THR A 134 19.36 4.51 16.36
C THR A 134 18.44 4.91 15.21
N LYS A 135 18.95 5.67 14.23
CA LYS A 135 18.20 6.08 13.05
C LYS A 135 17.77 4.88 12.20
N TYR A 136 18.68 3.92 11.99
CA TYR A 136 18.39 2.66 11.30
C TYR A 136 17.23 1.90 11.98
N GLN A 137 17.28 1.73 13.31
CA GLN A 137 16.24 1.03 14.06
C GLN A 137 14.87 1.74 13.96
N LYS A 138 14.86 3.07 14.03
CA LYS A 138 13.62 3.86 13.85
C LYS A 138 13.00 3.60 12.47
N LEU A 139 13.80 3.60 11.40
CA LEU A 139 13.32 3.32 10.05
C LEU A 139 12.80 1.88 9.91
N VAL A 140 13.47 0.89 10.51
CA VAL A 140 13.01 -0.51 10.51
C VAL A 140 11.61 -0.63 11.14
N ILE A 141 11.39 0.02 12.29
CA ILE A 141 10.09 0.01 12.97
C ILE A 141 9.03 0.72 12.11
N LYS A 142 9.36 1.88 11.54
CA LYS A 142 8.46 2.66 10.68
C LYS A 142 8.02 1.85 9.46
N ILE A 143 8.95 1.24 8.74
CA ILE A 143 8.68 0.38 7.58
C ILE A 143 7.78 -0.79 7.97
N LYS A 144 8.06 -1.46 9.09
CA LYS A 144 7.22 -2.57 9.59
C LYS A 144 5.77 -2.13 9.83
N ASN A 145 5.58 -0.98 10.46
CA ASN A 145 4.24 -0.45 10.72
C ASN A 145 3.51 -0.06 9.43
N LEU A 146 4.22 0.53 8.45
CA LEU A 146 3.66 0.85 7.15
C LEU A 146 3.27 -0.41 6.36
N ASN A 147 4.11 -1.44 6.36
CA ASN A 147 3.81 -2.73 5.74
C ASN A 147 2.54 -3.35 6.32
N GLN A 148 2.36 -3.32 7.65
CA GLN A 148 1.12 -3.82 8.25
C GLN A 148 -0.11 -3.04 7.80
N LYS A 149 -0.01 -1.70 7.73
CA LYS A 149 -1.10 -0.85 7.23
C LYS A 149 -1.42 -1.16 5.76
N TYR A 150 -0.40 -1.34 4.93
CA TYR A 150 -0.56 -1.70 3.53
C TYR A 150 -1.32 -3.03 3.39
N ILE A 151 -0.89 -4.07 4.11
CA ILE A 151 -1.51 -5.39 4.09
C ILE A 151 -2.97 -5.32 4.52
N ASN A 152 -3.27 -4.63 5.62
CA ASN A 152 -4.65 -4.48 6.12
C ASN A 152 -5.55 -3.77 5.09
N LEU A 153 -5.03 -2.71 4.45
CA LEU A 153 -5.78 -1.96 3.44
C LEU A 153 -5.96 -2.78 2.16
N GLN A 154 -4.97 -3.57 1.78
CA GLN A 154 -5.07 -4.48 0.64
C GLN A 154 -6.13 -5.56 0.88
N TYR A 155 -6.21 -6.14 2.09
CA TYR A 155 -7.28 -7.07 2.46
C TYR A 155 -8.65 -6.41 2.35
N LYS A 156 -8.81 -5.22 2.94
CA LYS A 156 -10.05 -4.44 2.83
C LYS A 156 -10.47 -4.25 1.37
N LEU A 157 -9.53 -3.87 0.48
CA LEU A 157 -9.81 -3.67 -0.94
C LEU A 157 -10.20 -4.96 -1.68
N ASN A 158 -9.69 -6.11 -1.26
CA ASN A 158 -10.00 -7.40 -1.87
C ASN A 158 -11.32 -8.00 -1.39
N GLU A 159 -11.83 -7.63 -0.20
CA GLU A 159 -13.15 -8.07 0.28
C GLU A 159 -14.32 -7.49 -0.53
N PHE A 160 -14.08 -6.41 -1.28
CA PHE A 160 -15.07 -5.75 -2.14
C PHE A 160 -14.90 -6.07 -3.63
N ASN A 161 -14.16 -7.13 -3.98
CA ASN A 161 -14.00 -7.65 -5.34
C ASN A 161 -14.86 -8.90 -5.58
#